data_AF-A0A3N4KXW6-F1
#
_entry.id   AF-A0A3N4KXW6-F1
#
_cell.length_a   1.000
_cell.length_b   1.000
_cell.length_c   1.000
_cell.angle_alpha   90.00
_cell.angle_beta   90.00
_cell.angle_gamma   90.00
#
_symmetry.space_group_name_H-M   'P 1'
#
loop_
_entity.id
_entity.type
_entity.pdbx_description
1 polymer ?
#
loop_
_entity_poly.entity_id
_entity_poly.type
_entity_poly.pdbx_seq_one_letter_code
_entity_poly.pdbx_strand_id
1 'polypeptide(L)'
;MSKPLTIEEILAHPAFPTVLEFHTPDRQGNAPVAIDRAGGPMAIAYEVHGTGPVHLVPWLTHIARRIEMIRPKPLVERLEAAKANIFSPEWLLAPDELGEFPTNGDRFVAEDLWRMEKLQAPVYAGTLLQGLAVSWHYFGPERLKVLGEKIPDILVATGTKDALIEHKHSDVIVQGIMGGVQKRVFDGVGHCLQFEAVNEYHQMLEEFWKRAVERHQKVSA
;
A
#
# COMPACT_ATOMS: atom_id res chain seq x y z
N MET A 1 -25.96 -12.76 -2.03
CA MET A 1 -24.64 -12.34 -2.56
C MET A 1 -24.75 -12.32 -4.07
N SER A 2 -24.31 -11.23 -4.70
CA SER A 2 -24.13 -11.12 -6.15
C SER A 2 -23.13 -12.17 -6.64
N LYS A 3 -23.29 -12.64 -7.87
CA LYS A 3 -22.27 -13.47 -8.54
C LYS A 3 -21.18 -12.52 -9.06
N PRO A 4 -19.88 -12.76 -8.80
CA PRO A 4 -18.79 -12.01 -9.41
C PRO A 4 -18.83 -12.09 -10.94
N LEU A 5 -18.34 -11.05 -11.60
CA LEU A 5 -18.27 -10.95 -13.06
C LEU A 5 -17.05 -11.68 -13.63
N THR A 6 -17.18 -12.13 -14.87
CA THR A 6 -16.05 -12.54 -15.70
C THR A 6 -15.31 -11.32 -16.28
N ILE A 7 -14.07 -11.52 -16.74
CA ILE A 7 -13.31 -10.45 -17.42
C ILE A 7 -14.06 -9.90 -18.65
N GLU A 8 -14.74 -10.75 -19.40
CA GLU A 8 -15.53 -10.34 -20.58
C GLU A 8 -16.72 -9.44 -20.18
N GLU A 9 -17.41 -9.78 -19.08
CA GLU A 9 -18.49 -8.96 -18.53
C GLU A 9 -17.98 -7.63 -17.95
N ILE A 10 -16.79 -7.60 -17.34
CA ILE A 10 -16.15 -6.38 -16.82
C ILE A 10 -15.74 -5.44 -17.95
N LEU A 11 -15.09 -5.94 -19.01
CA LEU A 11 -14.67 -5.14 -20.15
C LEU A 11 -15.85 -4.57 -20.95
N ALA A 12 -17.00 -5.24 -20.92
CA ALA A 12 -18.25 -4.77 -21.52
C ALA A 12 -19.05 -3.81 -20.62
N HIS A 13 -18.60 -3.55 -19.38
CA HIS A 13 -19.38 -2.80 -18.40
C HIS A 13 -19.41 -1.28 -18.70
N PRO A 14 -20.57 -0.59 -18.64
CA PRO A 14 -20.66 0.84 -18.96
C PRO A 14 -19.78 1.76 -18.11
N ALA A 15 -19.44 1.38 -16.88
CA ALA A 15 -18.53 2.13 -16.00
C ALA A 15 -17.03 1.87 -16.28
N PHE A 16 -16.68 0.85 -17.07
CA PHE A 16 -15.29 0.51 -17.37
C PHE A 16 -14.47 1.69 -17.93
N PRO A 17 -14.96 2.50 -18.90
CA PRO A 17 -14.17 3.60 -19.46
C PRO A 17 -13.73 4.67 -18.45
N THR A 18 -14.50 4.85 -17.38
CA THR A 18 -14.36 5.91 -16.36
C THR A 18 -13.94 5.38 -15.00
N VAL A 19 -13.57 4.10 -14.88
CA VAL A 19 -13.31 3.43 -13.60
C VAL A 19 -12.16 4.04 -12.79
N LEU A 20 -11.24 4.77 -13.45
CA LEU A 20 -10.27 5.65 -12.80
C LEU A 20 -10.39 7.07 -13.33
N GLU A 21 -10.65 8.01 -12.42
CA GLU A 21 -10.53 9.44 -12.68
C GLU A 21 -9.13 9.90 -12.27
N PHE A 22 -8.36 10.47 -13.21
CA PHE A 22 -7.08 11.07 -12.86
C PHE A 22 -7.26 12.48 -12.35
N HIS A 23 -6.70 12.75 -11.17
CA HIS A 23 -6.41 14.11 -10.77
C HIS A 23 -5.20 14.64 -11.56
N THR A 24 -5.22 15.93 -11.89
CA THR A 24 -4.06 16.58 -12.52
C THR A 24 -3.05 16.89 -11.41
N PRO A 25 -1.77 16.48 -11.52
CA PRO A 25 -0.80 16.72 -10.46
C PRO A 25 -0.56 18.22 -10.27
N ASP A 26 -0.57 18.66 -9.01
CA ASP A 26 -0.24 20.04 -8.64
C ASP A 26 1.19 20.40 -9.03
N ARG A 27 2.10 19.41 -8.97
CA ARG A 27 3.52 19.54 -9.29
C ARG A 27 4.08 18.22 -9.82
N GLN A 28 4.97 18.27 -10.80
CA GLN A 28 5.69 17.11 -11.30
C GLN A 28 7.14 17.45 -11.68
N GLY A 29 8.03 16.46 -11.70
CA GLY A 29 9.42 16.65 -12.12
C GLY A 29 10.32 15.46 -11.81
N ASN A 30 11.64 15.69 -11.83
CA ASN A 30 12.64 14.69 -11.44
C ASN A 30 13.41 15.17 -10.21
N ALA A 31 13.52 14.32 -9.19
CA ALA A 31 14.30 14.56 -7.99
C ALA A 31 15.61 13.72 -8.02
N PRO A 32 16.80 14.34 -7.90
CA PRO A 32 18.05 13.60 -7.79
C PRO A 32 18.17 12.99 -6.39
N VAL A 33 18.28 11.66 -6.30
CA VAL A 33 18.45 10.92 -5.05
C VAL A 33 19.77 10.15 -5.03
N ALA A 34 20.17 9.72 -3.83
CA ALA A 34 21.37 8.91 -3.58
C ALA A 34 22.68 9.56 -4.07
N ILE A 35 22.74 10.90 -4.09
CA ILE A 35 23.86 11.72 -4.60
C ILE A 35 25.23 11.23 -4.07
N ASP A 36 25.31 10.91 -2.78
CA ASP A 36 26.56 10.51 -2.11
C ASP A 36 26.76 8.98 -2.00
N ARG A 37 26.07 8.18 -2.82
CA ARG A 37 26.18 6.70 -2.81
C ARG A 37 26.76 6.17 -4.12
N ALA A 38 27.54 5.09 -4.02
CA ALA A 38 27.99 4.34 -5.19
C ALA A 38 26.78 3.87 -6.02
N GLY A 39 26.66 4.38 -7.25
CA GLY A 39 25.51 4.14 -8.14
C GLY A 39 24.50 5.29 -8.24
N GLY A 40 24.68 6.39 -7.49
CA GLY A 40 23.95 7.65 -7.70
C GLY A 40 24.76 8.70 -8.48
N PRO A 41 24.16 9.88 -8.77
CA PRO A 41 22.77 10.24 -8.49
C PRO A 41 21.78 9.57 -9.45
N MET A 42 20.62 9.17 -8.92
CA MET A 42 19.51 8.66 -9.73
C MET A 42 18.40 9.72 -9.80
N ALA A 43 17.87 9.97 -10.99
CA ALA A 43 16.67 10.80 -11.16
C ALA A 43 15.42 9.95 -10.92
N ILE A 44 14.66 10.26 -9.86
CA ILE A 44 13.33 9.68 -9.63
C ILE A 44 12.28 10.69 -10.11
N ALA A 45 11.43 10.27 -11.04
CA ALA A 45 10.25 11.03 -11.43
C ALA A 45 9.27 11.09 -10.25
N TYR A 46 8.75 12.29 -9.97
CA TYR A 46 7.75 12.52 -8.94
C TYR A 46 6.55 13.27 -9.52
N GLU A 47 5.38 12.94 -9.01
CA GLU A 47 4.14 13.70 -9.16
C GLU A 47 3.57 13.94 -7.75
N VAL A 48 3.05 15.13 -7.51
CA VAL A 48 2.40 15.53 -6.26
C VAL A 48 0.94 15.73 -6.54
N HIS A 49 0.11 14.92 -5.88
CA HIS A 49 -1.34 15.00 -5.92
C HIS A 49 -1.80 15.30 -4.48
N GLY A 50 -2.19 16.55 -4.19
CA GLY A 50 -2.52 17.00 -2.83
C GLY A 50 -1.31 17.21 -1.90
N THR A 51 -1.58 17.59 -0.64
CA THR A 51 -0.54 18.00 0.33
C THR A 51 -0.41 17.02 1.51
N GLY A 52 0.59 16.14 1.47
CA GLY A 52 0.96 15.25 2.58
C GLY A 52 2.26 14.48 2.34
N PRO A 53 3.01 14.04 3.37
CA PRO A 53 4.27 13.30 3.22
C PRO A 53 4.14 11.78 3.47
N VAL A 54 4.57 10.92 2.54
CA VAL A 54 4.60 9.44 2.69
C VAL A 54 5.81 8.79 1.99
N HIS A 55 6.39 7.72 2.56
CA HIS A 55 7.38 6.81 1.94
C HIS A 55 7.27 5.35 2.50
N LEU A 56 7.98 4.38 1.88
CA LEU A 56 7.68 2.92 1.76
C LEU A 56 8.21 1.95 2.86
N VAL A 57 7.81 0.66 2.79
CA VAL A 57 8.08 -0.46 3.76
C VAL A 57 8.54 -1.79 3.11
N PRO A 58 9.55 -2.49 3.67
CA PRO A 58 9.75 -3.97 3.53
C PRO A 58 10.35 -4.65 4.81
N TRP A 59 10.56 -5.98 5.00
CA TRP A 59 10.08 -7.28 4.44
C TRP A 59 10.83 -8.48 5.11
N LEU A 60 10.23 -9.63 5.55
CA LEU A 60 10.98 -10.94 5.71
C LEU A 60 10.25 -12.32 5.97
N THR A 61 9.25 -12.74 5.17
CA THR A 61 8.79 -14.16 5.13
C THR A 61 8.57 -14.77 3.73
N HIS A 62 8.81 -14.03 2.63
CA HIS A 62 8.16 -14.34 1.33
C HIS A 62 8.96 -15.23 0.35
N ILE A 63 10.00 -15.97 0.75
CA ILE A 63 10.89 -16.64 -0.24
C ILE A 63 10.15 -17.68 -1.11
N ALA A 64 9.21 -18.46 -0.54
CA ALA A 64 8.44 -19.44 -1.32
C ALA A 64 7.48 -18.79 -2.34
N ARG A 65 6.74 -17.74 -1.94
CA ARG A 65 5.82 -17.01 -2.84
C ARG A 65 6.55 -16.25 -3.97
N ARG A 66 7.83 -15.90 -3.79
CA ARG A 66 8.63 -15.18 -4.81
C ARG A 66 8.92 -16.01 -6.06
N ILE A 67 9.10 -17.33 -5.94
CA ILE A 67 9.21 -18.23 -7.12
C ILE A 67 7.90 -18.21 -7.93
N GLU A 68 6.77 -18.04 -7.25
CA GLU A 68 5.45 -17.96 -7.87
C GLU A 68 5.21 -16.65 -8.65
N MET A 69 5.82 -15.54 -8.22
CA MET A 69 5.72 -14.23 -8.87
C MET A 69 6.53 -14.13 -10.18
N ILE A 70 7.62 -14.90 -10.30
CA ILE A 70 8.49 -14.90 -11.50
C ILE A 70 7.88 -15.79 -12.62
N ARG A 71 6.94 -16.67 -12.28
CA ARG A 71 6.23 -17.48 -13.28
C ARG A 71 5.33 -16.58 -14.12
N PRO A 72 5.38 -16.65 -15.47
CA PRO A 72 4.35 -16.04 -16.30
C PRO A 72 3.01 -16.74 -16.06
N LYS A 73 2.14 -16.10 -15.28
CA LYS A 73 0.77 -16.56 -15.02
C LYS A 73 -0.19 -15.99 -16.07
N PRO A 74 -1.24 -16.73 -16.47
CA PRO A 74 -2.36 -16.18 -17.23
C PRO A 74 -2.97 -14.96 -16.52
N LEU A 75 -3.52 -14.01 -17.29
CA LEU A 75 -4.06 -12.74 -16.77
C LEU A 75 -5.06 -12.95 -15.61
N VAL A 76 -6.00 -13.88 -15.76
CA VAL A 76 -6.97 -14.27 -14.72
C VAL A 76 -6.27 -14.71 -13.43
N GLU A 77 -5.35 -15.67 -13.50
CA GLU A 77 -4.62 -16.17 -12.32
C GLU A 77 -3.80 -15.04 -11.65
N ARG A 78 -3.29 -14.09 -12.44
CA ARG A 78 -2.57 -12.92 -11.94
C ARG A 78 -3.47 -11.94 -11.20
N LEU A 79 -4.67 -11.67 -11.73
CA LEU A 79 -5.68 -10.79 -11.12
C LEU A 79 -6.26 -11.40 -9.84
N GLU A 80 -6.59 -12.69 -9.85
CA GLU A 80 -7.03 -13.40 -8.64
C GLU A 80 -5.94 -13.44 -7.56
N ALA A 81 -4.68 -13.69 -7.94
CA ALA A 81 -3.56 -13.62 -7.01
C ALA A 81 -3.32 -12.20 -6.49
N ALA A 82 -3.49 -11.15 -7.31
CA ALA A 82 -3.35 -9.76 -6.85
C ALA A 82 -4.42 -9.43 -5.79
N LYS A 83 -5.69 -9.70 -6.09
CA LYS A 83 -6.81 -9.55 -5.15
C LYS A 83 -6.53 -10.25 -3.81
N ALA A 84 -6.27 -11.56 -3.85
CA ALA A 84 -6.15 -12.40 -2.66
C ALA A 84 -4.88 -12.17 -1.84
N ASN A 85 -3.86 -11.49 -2.37
CA ASN A 85 -2.70 -11.05 -1.57
C ASN A 85 -2.93 -9.70 -0.89
N ILE A 86 -3.74 -8.81 -1.46
CA ILE A 86 -3.87 -7.41 -1.03
C ILE A 86 -5.11 -7.19 -0.14
N PHE A 87 -6.23 -7.87 -0.41
CA PHE A 87 -7.50 -7.62 0.26
C PHE A 87 -8.02 -8.85 1.01
N SER A 88 -8.84 -8.64 2.03
CA SER A 88 -9.58 -9.72 2.70
C SER A 88 -10.58 -10.41 1.75
N PRO A 89 -10.77 -11.73 1.85
CA PRO A 89 -11.84 -12.43 1.14
C PRO A 89 -13.23 -11.85 1.42
N GLU A 90 -13.45 -11.37 2.65
CA GLU A 90 -14.68 -10.75 3.10
C GLU A 90 -14.98 -9.43 2.35
N TRP A 91 -13.99 -8.54 2.19
CA TRP A 91 -14.16 -7.30 1.43
C TRP A 91 -14.30 -7.54 -0.07
N LEU A 92 -13.53 -8.47 -0.64
CA LEU A 92 -13.60 -8.81 -2.07
C LEU A 92 -14.97 -9.31 -2.53
N LEU A 93 -15.72 -9.97 -1.62
CA LEU A 93 -17.07 -10.47 -1.87
C LEU A 93 -18.18 -9.50 -1.44
N ALA A 94 -17.84 -8.41 -0.76
CA ALA A 94 -18.80 -7.38 -0.39
C ALA A 94 -19.26 -6.60 -1.64
N PRO A 95 -20.50 -6.06 -1.65
CA PRO A 95 -20.95 -5.17 -2.71
C PRO A 95 -20.01 -3.98 -2.87
N ASP A 96 -19.86 -3.51 -4.11
CA ASP A 96 -19.15 -2.28 -4.44
C ASP A 96 -19.75 -1.09 -3.69
N GLU A 97 -18.93 -0.35 -2.94
CA GLU A 97 -19.37 0.83 -2.18
C GLU A 97 -19.91 1.96 -3.08
N LEU A 98 -19.41 2.04 -4.32
CA LEU A 98 -19.87 3.00 -5.34
C LEU A 98 -21.03 2.45 -6.19
N GLY A 99 -21.37 1.17 -6.06
CA GLY A 99 -22.52 0.54 -6.70
C GLY A 99 -22.46 0.40 -8.23
N GLU A 100 -21.30 0.58 -8.86
CA GLU A 100 -21.12 0.40 -10.30
C GLU A 100 -20.84 -1.07 -10.65
N PHE A 101 -20.19 -1.83 -9.77
CA PHE A 101 -19.87 -3.25 -9.98
C PHE A 101 -20.58 -4.16 -8.96
N PRO A 102 -20.76 -5.47 -9.23
CA PRO A 102 -21.47 -6.35 -8.31
C PRO A 102 -20.74 -6.63 -6.98
N THR A 103 -19.41 -6.49 -6.96
CA THR A 103 -18.54 -6.60 -5.78
C THR A 103 -17.34 -5.65 -5.86
N ASN A 104 -16.72 -5.35 -4.71
CA ASN A 104 -15.43 -4.65 -4.66
C ASN A 104 -14.32 -5.38 -5.44
N GLY A 105 -14.33 -6.72 -5.45
CA GLY A 105 -13.40 -7.53 -6.24
C GLY A 105 -13.56 -7.33 -7.75
N ASP A 106 -14.79 -7.11 -8.23
CA ASP A 106 -15.06 -6.80 -9.63
C ASP A 106 -14.55 -5.39 -10.00
N ARG A 107 -14.78 -4.38 -9.13
CA ARG A 107 -14.21 -3.03 -9.29
C ARG A 107 -12.69 -3.07 -9.39
N PHE A 108 -12.02 -3.75 -8.46
CA PHE A 108 -10.54 -3.84 -8.49
C PHE A 108 -10.03 -4.43 -9.82
N VAL A 109 -10.68 -5.48 -10.34
CA VAL A 109 -10.31 -6.09 -11.63
C VAL A 109 -10.55 -5.11 -12.78
N ALA A 110 -11.67 -4.37 -12.76
CA ALA A 110 -11.95 -3.33 -13.75
C ALA A 110 -10.85 -2.25 -13.76
N GLU A 111 -10.47 -1.73 -12.59
CA GLU A 111 -9.38 -0.75 -12.49
C GLU A 111 -8.03 -1.29 -12.95
N ASP A 112 -7.65 -2.52 -12.59
CA ASP A 112 -6.34 -3.09 -12.96
C ASP A 112 -6.26 -3.41 -14.46
N LEU A 113 -7.35 -3.88 -15.07
CA LEU A 113 -7.47 -4.04 -16.52
C LEU A 113 -7.38 -2.68 -17.24
N TRP A 114 -8.09 -1.66 -16.74
CA TRP A 114 -8.03 -0.30 -17.26
C TRP A 114 -6.61 0.27 -17.16
N ARG A 115 -5.91 0.07 -16.03
CA ARG A 115 -4.50 0.45 -15.86
C ARG A 115 -3.61 -0.24 -16.89
N MET A 116 -3.79 -1.54 -17.13
CA MET A 116 -3.03 -2.27 -18.15
C MET A 116 -3.30 -1.81 -19.58
N GLU A 117 -4.52 -1.32 -19.87
CA GLU A 117 -4.88 -0.82 -21.20
C GLU A 117 -4.37 0.61 -21.45
N LYS A 118 -4.45 1.50 -20.45
CA LYS A 118 -4.22 2.94 -20.63
C LYS A 118 -2.88 3.47 -20.11
N LEU A 119 -2.24 2.80 -19.15
CA LEU A 119 -0.95 3.22 -18.61
C LEU A 119 0.21 2.50 -19.29
N GLN A 120 1.32 3.22 -19.45
CA GLN A 120 2.57 2.61 -19.91
C GLN A 120 3.09 1.63 -18.85
N ALA A 121 3.36 0.38 -19.26
CA ALA A 121 3.92 -0.63 -18.38
C ALA A 121 5.25 -0.16 -17.74
N PRO A 122 5.48 -0.44 -16.44
CA PRO A 122 6.69 -0.03 -15.76
C PRO A 122 7.93 -0.66 -16.39
N VAL A 123 9.04 0.09 -16.43
CA VAL A 123 10.29 -0.37 -17.03
C VAL A 123 10.76 -1.65 -16.30
N TYR A 124 10.89 -2.75 -17.04
CA TYR A 124 11.20 -4.07 -16.48
C TYR A 124 12.48 -4.08 -15.62
N ALA A 125 13.52 -3.36 -16.05
CA ALA A 125 14.74 -3.18 -15.27
C ALA A 125 14.49 -2.47 -13.92
N GLY A 126 13.62 -1.47 -13.88
CA GLY A 126 13.20 -0.80 -12.63
C GLY A 126 12.47 -1.77 -11.70
N THR A 127 11.58 -2.60 -12.23
CA THR A 127 10.86 -3.63 -11.46
C THR A 127 11.82 -4.66 -10.85
N LEU A 128 12.80 -5.14 -11.62
CA LEU A 128 13.85 -6.04 -11.13
C LEU A 128 14.71 -5.38 -10.05
N LEU A 129 15.13 -4.13 -10.25
CA LEU A 129 15.93 -3.38 -9.28
C LEU A 129 15.17 -3.09 -7.98
N GLN A 130 13.87 -2.80 -8.05
CA GLN A 130 13.02 -2.72 -6.86
C GLN A 130 12.97 -4.06 -6.12
N GLY A 131 12.79 -5.18 -6.84
CA GLY A 131 12.82 -6.52 -6.25
C GLY A 131 14.15 -6.85 -5.56
N LEU A 132 15.28 -6.47 -6.16
CA LEU A 132 16.62 -6.61 -5.55
C LEU A 132 16.80 -5.70 -4.34
N ALA A 133 16.40 -4.42 -4.44
CA ALA A 133 16.50 -3.46 -3.35
C ALA A 133 15.70 -3.91 -2.12
N VAL A 134 14.42 -4.30 -2.30
CA VAL A 134 13.55 -4.83 -1.24
C VAL A 134 14.15 -6.06 -0.56
N SER A 135 14.93 -6.86 -1.28
CA SER A 135 15.58 -8.07 -0.72
C SER A 135 16.75 -7.78 0.23
N TRP A 136 17.29 -6.55 0.24
CA TRP A 136 18.41 -6.13 1.09
C TRP A 136 18.03 -5.22 2.27
N HIS A 137 16.74 -4.97 2.48
CA HIS A 137 16.28 -4.08 3.56
C HIS A 137 16.33 -4.77 4.92
N TYR A 138 17.39 -4.50 5.69
CA TYR A 138 17.49 -4.85 7.11
C TYR A 138 17.42 -3.58 7.99
N PHE A 139 16.40 -3.51 8.85
CA PHE A 139 16.21 -2.43 9.81
C PHE A 139 16.14 -2.99 11.24
N GLY A 140 17.31 -3.38 11.76
CA GLY A 140 17.43 -4.09 13.04
C GLY A 140 17.09 -3.26 14.30
N PRO A 141 17.06 -3.91 15.48
CA PRO A 141 16.58 -3.32 16.73
C PRO A 141 17.23 -1.98 17.11
N GLU A 142 18.56 -1.85 16.99
CA GLU A 142 19.26 -0.58 17.28
C GLU A 142 18.78 0.57 16.38
N ARG A 143 18.40 0.28 15.13
CA ARG A 143 17.87 1.29 14.20
C ARG A 143 16.42 1.65 14.55
N LEU A 144 15.62 0.69 15.00
CA LEU A 144 14.26 0.92 15.49
C LEU A 144 14.28 1.77 16.77
N LYS A 145 15.20 1.49 17.71
CA LYS A 145 15.39 2.28 18.92
C LYS A 145 15.76 3.73 18.58
N VAL A 146 16.75 3.94 17.71
CA VAL A 146 17.12 5.28 17.22
C VAL A 146 15.96 5.98 16.48
N LEU A 147 15.04 5.23 15.86
CA LEU A 147 13.82 5.80 15.28
C LEU A 147 12.88 6.34 16.36
N GLY A 148 12.62 5.57 17.42
CA GLY A 148 11.79 5.99 18.57
C GLY A 148 12.40 7.14 19.38
N GLU A 149 13.72 7.17 19.54
CA GLU A 149 14.44 8.27 20.19
C GLU A 149 14.35 9.59 19.39
N LYS A 150 14.20 9.53 18.06
CA LYS A 150 14.23 10.70 17.17
C LYS A 150 12.88 11.16 16.65
N ILE A 151 11.89 10.27 16.58
CA ILE A 151 10.55 10.58 16.06
C ILE A 151 9.54 10.48 17.21
N PRO A 152 8.98 11.62 17.68
CA PRO A 152 8.14 11.67 18.89
C PRO A 152 6.74 11.06 18.70
N ASP A 153 6.31 10.89 17.45
CA ASP A 153 4.99 10.42 17.07
C ASP A 153 5.12 9.39 15.95
N ILE A 154 4.93 8.11 16.30
CA ILE A 154 4.97 7.00 15.35
C ILE A 154 3.65 6.22 15.45
N LEU A 155 3.08 5.83 14.31
CA LEU A 155 1.93 4.94 14.20
C LEU A 155 2.34 3.67 13.44
N VAL A 156 1.96 2.52 13.97
CA VAL A 156 2.09 1.22 13.30
C VAL A 156 0.68 0.65 13.16
N ALA A 157 0.19 0.55 11.92
CA ALA A 157 -1.13 0.03 11.57
C ALA A 157 -1.00 -1.24 10.72
N THR A 158 -1.89 -2.23 10.92
CA THR A 158 -1.89 -3.51 10.17
C THR A 158 -3.26 -4.20 10.24
N GLY A 159 -3.60 -4.99 9.21
CA GLY A 159 -4.83 -5.78 9.15
C GLY A 159 -4.61 -7.26 9.50
N THR A 160 -5.53 -7.91 10.21
CA THR A 160 -5.34 -9.31 10.64
C THR A 160 -5.37 -10.33 9.50
N LYS A 161 -5.94 -9.96 8.34
CA LYS A 161 -5.97 -10.74 7.09
C LYS A 161 -4.92 -10.30 6.07
N ASP A 162 -4.00 -9.39 6.42
CA ASP A 162 -2.90 -8.98 5.54
C ASP A 162 -2.06 -10.20 5.12
N ALA A 163 -2.19 -10.58 3.84
CA ALA A 163 -1.51 -11.72 3.25
C ALA A 163 -0.16 -11.33 2.63
N LEU A 164 0.18 -10.03 2.56
CA LEU A 164 1.49 -9.52 2.16
C LEU A 164 2.42 -9.36 3.36
N ILE A 165 1.99 -8.73 4.46
CA ILE A 165 2.80 -8.54 5.66
C ILE A 165 2.04 -9.10 6.86
N GLU A 166 2.47 -10.25 7.37
CA GLU A 166 1.81 -10.86 8.54
C GLU A 166 1.79 -9.88 9.72
N HIS A 167 0.58 -9.59 10.23
CA HIS A 167 0.35 -8.54 11.23
C HIS A 167 1.24 -8.64 12.47
N LYS A 168 1.70 -9.83 12.85
CA LYS A 168 2.62 -10.05 13.99
C LYS A 168 3.98 -9.35 13.83
N HIS A 169 4.38 -9.01 12.61
CA HIS A 169 5.57 -8.18 12.39
C HIS A 169 5.43 -6.78 13.00
N SER A 170 4.20 -6.27 13.16
CA SER A 170 3.95 -5.00 13.86
C SER A 170 4.37 -5.05 15.33
N ASP A 171 4.28 -6.19 16.01
CA ASP A 171 4.73 -6.35 17.39
C ASP A 171 6.25 -6.23 17.51
N VAL A 172 6.99 -6.82 16.56
CA VAL A 172 8.46 -6.71 16.49
C VAL A 172 8.90 -5.26 16.26
N ILE A 173 8.18 -4.54 15.39
CA ILE A 173 8.44 -3.12 15.10
C ILE A 173 8.15 -2.26 16.36
N VAL A 174 6.98 -2.43 16.97
CA VAL A 174 6.57 -1.71 18.19
C VAL A 174 7.53 -1.97 19.36
N GLN A 175 7.92 -3.22 19.58
CA GLN A 175 8.89 -3.58 20.61
C GLN A 175 10.27 -2.97 20.35
N GLY A 176 10.74 -2.99 19.09
CA GLY A 176 12.04 -2.43 18.73
C GLY A 176 12.12 -0.91 18.79
N ILE A 177 11.00 -0.21 18.54
CA ILE A 177 10.90 1.26 18.61
C ILE A 177 10.91 1.76 20.06
N MET A 178 10.43 0.94 21.01
CA MET A 178 10.20 1.31 22.41
C MET A 178 9.11 2.41 22.55
N GLY A 179 9.05 3.12 23.67
CA GLY A 179 7.92 3.99 24.03
C GLY A 179 7.70 5.17 23.06
N GLY A 180 6.44 5.57 22.88
CA GLY A 180 6.02 6.69 22.01
C GLY A 180 5.21 6.27 20.79
N VAL A 181 5.37 5.02 20.36
CA VAL A 181 4.62 4.42 19.25
C VAL A 181 3.16 4.10 19.63
N GLN A 182 2.24 4.40 18.71
CA GLN A 182 0.86 3.90 18.75
C GLN A 182 0.74 2.68 17.85
N LYS A 183 0.04 1.63 18.31
CA LYS A 183 -0.26 0.44 17.51
C LYS A 183 -1.76 0.38 17.22
N ARG A 184 -2.13 0.17 15.96
CA ARG A 184 -3.50 -0.20 15.58
C ARG A 184 -3.51 -1.51 14.82
N VAL A 185 -4.45 -2.38 15.17
CA VAL A 185 -4.74 -3.60 14.43
C VAL A 185 -6.20 -3.49 13.98
N PHE A 186 -6.46 -3.80 12.71
CA PHE A 186 -7.77 -3.83 12.09
C PHE A 186 -8.18 -5.29 11.91
N ASP A 187 -9.24 -5.75 12.58
CA ASP A 187 -9.64 -7.15 12.48
C ASP A 187 -10.49 -7.41 11.22
N GLY A 188 -10.28 -8.57 10.59
CA GLY A 188 -10.90 -8.93 9.32
C GLY A 188 -10.28 -8.27 8.09
N VAL A 189 -9.43 -7.26 8.24
CA VAL A 189 -8.92 -6.42 7.14
C VAL A 189 -7.63 -6.97 6.54
N GLY A 190 -7.47 -6.87 5.23
CA GLY A 190 -6.26 -7.20 4.46
C GLY A 190 -5.12 -6.17 4.57
N HIS A 191 -4.32 -6.07 3.52
CA HIS A 191 -3.19 -5.15 3.42
C HIS A 191 -3.64 -3.70 3.20
N CYS A 192 -4.76 -3.50 2.51
CA CYS A 192 -5.24 -2.20 2.04
C CYS A 192 -6.23 -1.56 3.02
N LEU A 193 -5.74 -1.26 4.24
CA LEU A 193 -6.52 -0.65 5.33
C LEU A 193 -7.36 0.56 4.88
N GLN A 194 -6.79 1.41 4.02
CA GLN A 194 -7.42 2.64 3.52
C GLN A 194 -8.60 2.40 2.57
N PHE A 195 -8.72 1.20 1.98
CA PHE A 195 -9.83 0.80 1.12
C PHE A 195 -10.83 -0.10 1.85
N GLU A 196 -10.35 -0.99 2.72
CA GLU A 196 -11.18 -1.98 3.39
C GLU A 196 -11.86 -1.47 4.67
N ALA A 197 -11.28 -0.44 5.31
CA ALA A 197 -11.75 0.12 6.57
C ALA A 197 -11.74 1.65 6.55
N VAL A 198 -12.13 2.25 5.41
CA VAL A 198 -12.06 3.69 5.08
C VAL A 198 -12.33 4.61 6.29
N ASN A 199 -13.48 4.44 6.95
CA ASN A 199 -13.90 5.29 8.07
C ASN A 199 -13.03 5.11 9.31
N GLU A 200 -12.74 3.87 9.70
CA GLU A 200 -11.90 3.55 10.87
C GLU A 200 -10.44 3.97 10.65
N TYR A 201 -9.95 3.84 9.41
CA TYR A 201 -8.63 4.28 8.97
C TYR A 201 -8.49 5.80 9.00
N HIS A 202 -9.45 6.55 8.44
CA HIS A 202 -9.46 8.01 8.51
C HIS A 202 -9.58 8.53 9.94
N GLN A 203 -10.48 7.94 10.76
CA GLN A 203 -10.60 8.30 12.18
C GLN A 203 -9.29 8.08 12.94
N MET A 204 -8.63 6.93 12.74
CA MET A 204 -7.33 6.63 13.34
C MET A 204 -6.27 7.70 12.97
N LEU A 205 -6.20 8.11 11.70
CA LEU A 205 -5.27 9.15 11.26
C LEU A 205 -5.59 10.52 11.88
N GLU A 206 -6.87 10.92 11.90
CA GLU A 206 -7.31 12.16 12.53
C GLU A 206 -6.95 12.20 14.02
N GLU A 207 -7.23 11.14 14.76
CA GLU A 207 -6.91 11.03 16.20
C GLU A 207 -5.40 11.06 16.43
N PHE A 208 -4.63 10.35 15.60
CA PHE A 208 -3.17 10.37 15.62
C PHE A 208 -2.61 11.78 15.43
N TRP A 209 -3.08 12.51 14.40
CA TRP A 209 -2.62 13.86 14.10
C TRP A 209 -3.06 14.89 15.14
N LYS A 210 -4.32 14.87 15.61
CA LYS A 210 -4.81 15.76 16.67
C LYS A 210 -3.95 15.62 17.93
N ARG A 211 -3.67 14.39 18.37
CA ARG A 211 -2.80 14.09 19.51
C ARG A 211 -1.37 14.60 19.31
N ALA A 212 -0.79 14.40 18.12
CA ALA A 212 0.55 14.88 17.82
C ALA A 212 0.62 16.42 17.87
N VAL A 213 -0.30 17.11 17.20
CA VAL A 213 -0.39 18.57 17.17
C VAL A 213 -0.52 19.14 18.59
N GLU A 214 -1.42 18.61 19.40
CA GLU A 214 -1.58 19.04 20.79
C GLU A 214 -0.30 18.90 21.62
N ARG A 215 0.47 17.82 21.42
CA ARG A 215 1.75 17.63 22.12
C ARG A 215 2.76 18.69 21.71
N HIS A 216 2.95 18.91 20.41
CA HIS A 216 3.96 19.86 19.92
C HIS A 216 3.59 21.31 20.22
N GLN A 217 2.29 21.65 20.29
CA GLN A 217 1.83 22.95 20.78
C GLN A 217 2.14 23.15 22.27
N LYS A 218 1.87 22.16 23.13
CA LYS A 218 2.13 22.22 24.58
C LYS A 218 3.62 22.24 24.96
N VAL A 219 4.52 21.84 24.05
CA VAL A 219 5.99 21.89 24.24
C VAL A 219 6.58 23.23 23.76
N SER A 220 5.81 24.04 23.02
CA SER A 220 6.24 25.32 22.43
C SER A 220 5.78 26.55 23.22
N ALA A 221 5.24 26.35 24.43
CA ALA A 221 4.66 27.37 25.32
C ALA A 221 5.26 27.27 26.72
#